data_AF-F9S7I8-F1
#
_entry.id   AF-F9S7I8-F1
#
_cell.length_a   1.000
_cell.length_b   1.000
_cell.length_c   1.000
_cell.angle_alpha   90.00
_cell.angle_beta   90.00
_cell.angle_gamma   90.00
#
_symmetry.space_group_name_H-M   'P 1'
#
loop_
_entity.id
_entity.type
_entity.pdbx_description
1 polymer ?
#
loop_
_entity_poly.entity_id
_entity_poly.type
_entity_poly.pdbx_seq_one_letter_code
_entity_poly.pdbx_strand_id
1 'polypeptide(L)'
;MNQPIDKGRVCIIAERYQTNQLGDNNQPIVKNRYAPIGRATLWPNKPNSNMPNVEIEIDTMPLNPSAPLKAYVFWDSEQQQ
;
A
#
# COMPACT_ATOMS: atom_id res chain seq x y z
N MET A 1 -12.37 10.26 -22.75
CA MET A 1 -11.25 9.35 -22.41
C MET A 1 -11.42 8.95 -20.96
N ASN A 2 -11.35 7.66 -20.63
CA ASN A 2 -11.38 7.22 -19.23
C ASN A 2 -10.07 7.65 -18.57
N GLN A 3 -10.13 8.71 -17.78
CA GLN A 3 -9.03 9.09 -16.90
C GLN A 3 -9.09 8.24 -15.64
N PRO A 4 -7.93 7.91 -15.03
CA PRO A 4 -7.91 7.27 -13.72
C PRO A 4 -8.59 8.17 -12.69
N ILE A 5 -9.31 7.57 -11.76
CA ILE A 5 -9.91 8.24 -10.60
C ILE A 5 -8.79 8.62 -9.62
N ASP A 6 -7.85 7.70 -9.39
CA ASP A 6 -6.72 7.92 -8.50
C ASP A 6 -5.51 7.09 -8.92
N LYS A 7 -4.34 7.49 -8.42
CA LYS A 7 -3.08 6.75 -8.53
C LYS A 7 -2.52 6.52 -7.14
N GLY A 8 -1.72 5.47 -7.01
CA GLY A 8 -1.16 5.11 -5.72
C GLY A 8 0.10 4.28 -5.85
N ARG A 9 0.70 4.04 -4.69
CA ARG A 9 1.90 3.21 -4.56
C ARG A 9 1.54 1.91 -3.88
N VAL A 10 2.05 0.81 -4.42
CA VAL A 10 1.96 -0.51 -3.82
C VAL A 10 3.20 -0.71 -2.99
N CYS A 11 3.03 -0.91 -1.69
CA CYS A 11 4.13 -0.99 -0.73
C CYS A 11 4.05 -2.26 0.11
N ILE A 12 5.20 -2.73 0.58
CA ILE A 12 5.32 -3.78 1.59
C ILE A 12 5.93 -3.20 2.87
N ILE A 13 5.78 -3.91 3.98
CA ILE A 13 6.54 -3.60 5.20
C ILE A 13 7.96 -4.12 5.01
N ALA A 14 8.92 -3.21 4.86
CA ALA A 14 10.33 -3.56 4.74
C ALA A 14 10.95 -3.91 6.09
N GLU A 15 10.58 -3.16 7.14
CA GLU A 15 11.05 -3.38 8.50
C GLU A 15 10.01 -2.90 9.52
N ARG A 16 10.10 -3.44 10.73
CA ARG A 16 9.42 -2.92 11.92
C ARG A 16 10.46 -2.45 12.90
N TYR A 17 10.31 -1.24 13.43
CA TYR A 17 11.27 -0.66 14.36
C TYR A 17 10.57 -0.07 15.59
N GLN A 18 11.23 -0.16 16.73
CA GLN A 18 10.79 0.52 17.95
C GLN A 18 11.21 1.98 17.89
N THR A 19 10.34 2.86 18.34
CA THR A 19 10.62 4.29 18.46
C THR A 19 11.00 4.63 19.90
N ASN A 20 11.67 5.76 20.10
CA ASN A 20 11.99 6.26 21.44
C ASN A 20 10.77 6.85 22.18
N GLN A 21 9.59 6.83 21.56
CA GLN A 21 8.33 7.28 22.17
C GLN A 21 7.67 6.10 22.88
N LEU A 22 7.33 6.29 24.16
CA LEU A 22 6.58 5.31 24.93
C LEU A 22 5.09 5.47 24.63
N GLY A 23 4.40 4.36 24.37
CA GLY A 23 2.95 4.31 24.25
C GLY A 23 2.28 4.14 25.62
N ASP A 24 0.95 3.97 25.61
CA ASP A 24 0.10 3.96 26.81
C ASP A 24 0.52 2.92 27.87
N ASN A 25 1.15 1.83 27.44
CA ASN A 25 1.62 0.74 28.32
C ASN A 25 3.08 0.94 28.79
N ASN A 26 3.63 2.14 28.65
CA ASN A 26 5.02 2.49 28.95
C ASN A 26 6.04 1.63 28.17
N GLN A 27 5.66 1.16 26.98
CA GLN A 27 6.51 0.40 26.06
C GLN A 27 6.79 1.21 24.80
N PRO A 28 7.99 1.08 24.18
CA PRO A 28 8.31 1.72 22.89
C PRO A 28 7.26 1.44 21.81
N ILE A 29 6.77 2.50 21.15
CA ILE A 29 5.82 2.35 20.03
C ILE A 29 6.54 1.67 18.87
N VAL A 30 5.95 0.61 18.32
CA VAL A 30 6.44 -0.07 17.11
C VAL A 30 5.85 0.61 15.87
N LYS A 31 6.71 0.99 14.93
CA LYS A 31 6.32 1.54 13.62
C LYS A 31 6.76 0.64 12.47
N ASN A 32 6.02 0.69 11.37
CA ASN A 32 6.36 0.01 10.13
C ASN A 32 7.07 1.00 9.20
N ARG A 33 8.17 0.57 8.57
CA ARG A 33 8.74 1.25 7.40
C ARG A 33 8.22 0.56 6.14
N TYR A 34 7.65 1.35 5.24
CA TYR A 34 7.10 0.86 3.99
C TYR A 34 8.09 1.06 2.85
N ALA A 35 8.22 0.06 1.98
CA ALA A 35 8.98 0.15 0.74
C ALA A 35 8.06 -0.03 -0.47
N PRO A 36 8.10 0.87 -1.47
CA PRO A 36 7.32 0.73 -2.68
C PRO A 36 7.87 -0.41 -3.55
N ILE A 37 6.98 -1.24 -4.08
CA ILE A 37 7.27 -2.36 -4.98
C ILE A 37 6.51 -2.27 -6.31
N GLY A 38 5.71 -1.22 -6.47
CA GLY A 38 4.85 -1.07 -7.63
C GLY A 38 3.88 0.09 -7.54
N ARG A 39 2.92 0.10 -8.45
CA ARG A 39 1.94 1.17 -8.65
C ARG A 39 0.53 0.60 -8.66
N ALA A 40 -0.42 1.40 -8.19
CA ALA A 40 -1.83 1.10 -8.27
C ALA A 40 -2.55 2.21 -9.04
N THR A 41 -3.49 1.82 -9.89
CA THR A 41 -4.37 2.75 -10.60
C THR A 41 -5.82 2.40 -10.28
N LEU A 42 -6.57 3.37 -9.75
CA LEU A 42 -8.00 3.23 -9.56
C LEU A 42 -8.72 3.77 -10.80
N TRP A 43 -9.45 2.91 -11.48
CA TRP A 43 -10.22 3.24 -12.67
C TRP A 43 -11.70 3.37 -12.33
N PRO A 44 -12.49 4.07 -13.17
CA PRO A 44 -13.94 3.96 -13.14
C PRO A 44 -14.39 2.50 -13.23
N ASN A 45 -15.49 2.20 -12.53
CA ASN A 45 -16.08 0.88 -12.57
C ASN A 45 -16.45 0.50 -14.01
N LYS A 46 -16.36 -0.80 -14.31
CA LYS A 46 -16.82 -1.33 -15.60
C LYS A 46 -18.34 -1.11 -15.74
N PRO A 47 -18.87 -0.92 -16.95
CA PRO A 47 -20.31 -0.82 -17.17
C PRO A 47 -21.05 -2.00 -16.53
N ASN A 48 -22.14 -1.72 -15.82
CA ASN A 48 -22.95 -2.71 -15.09
C ASN A 48 -22.21 -3.44 -13.96
N SER A 49 -21.09 -2.90 -13.46
CA SER A 49 -20.40 -3.42 -12.27
C SER A 49 -20.34 -2.35 -11.19
N ASN A 50 -20.65 -2.74 -9.96
CA ASN A 50 -20.41 -1.92 -8.77
C ASN A 50 -19.04 -2.23 -8.14
N MET A 51 -18.27 -3.16 -8.72
CA MET A 51 -16.97 -3.53 -8.18
C MET A 51 -15.90 -2.49 -8.53
N PRO A 52 -15.06 -2.07 -7.56
CA PRO A 52 -13.91 -1.22 -7.81
C PRO A 52 -12.99 -1.82 -8.87
N ASN A 53 -12.57 -0.99 -9.82
CA ASN A 53 -11.65 -1.40 -10.87
C ASN A 53 -10.22 -0.95 -10.50
N VAL A 54 -9.50 -1.77 -9.75
CA VAL A 54 -8.12 -1.49 -9.33
C VAL A 54 -7.15 -2.30 -10.18
N GLU A 55 -6.20 -1.61 -10.79
CA GLU A 55 -5.07 -2.20 -11.49
C GLU A 55 -3.82 -2.07 -10.64
N ILE A 56 -3.01 -3.14 -10.58
CA ILE A 56 -1.79 -3.20 -9.79
C ILE A 56 -0.66 -3.67 -10.71
N GLU A 57 0.39 -2.86 -10.81
CA GLU A 57 1.62 -3.17 -11.51
C GLU A 57 2.73 -3.35 -10.46
N ILE A 58 3.44 -4.48 -10.49
CA ILE A 58 4.49 -4.80 -9.52
C ILE A 58 5.83 -4.85 -10.26
N ASP A 59 6.75 -3.97 -9.88
CA ASP A 59 8.07 -3.83 -10.51
C ASP A 59 9.01 -4.97 -10.11
N THR A 60 8.81 -5.53 -8.91
CA THR A 60 9.67 -6.57 -8.34
C THR A 60 8.91 -7.47 -7.38
N MET A 61 9.19 -8.77 -7.44
CA MET A 61 8.67 -9.78 -6.52
C MET A 61 9.82 -10.47 -5.80
N PRO A 62 9.71 -10.69 -4.47
CA PRO A 62 10.69 -11.49 -3.75
C PRO A 62 10.66 -12.93 -4.26
N LEU A 63 11.83 -13.46 -4.60
CA LEU A 63 11.99 -14.87 -4.97
C LEU A 63 11.99 -15.74 -3.71
N ASN A 64 11.29 -16.88 -3.76
CA ASN A 64 11.16 -17.86 -2.67
C ASN A 64 10.62 -17.29 -1.35
N PRO A 65 9.42 -16.68 -1.36
CA PRO A 65 8.82 -16.21 -0.11
C PRO A 65 8.48 -17.39 0.79
N SER A 66 8.97 -17.38 2.04
CA SER A 66 8.61 -18.36 3.07
C SER A 66 7.24 -18.10 3.71
N ALA A 67 6.60 -16.97 3.38
CA ALA A 67 5.31 -16.54 3.89
C ALA A 67 4.56 -15.70 2.83
N PRO A 68 3.22 -15.58 2.93
CA PRO A 68 2.45 -14.73 2.02
C PRO A 68 2.94 -13.27 2.03
N LEU A 69 3.09 -12.68 0.84
CA LEU A 69 3.45 -11.27 0.70
C LEU A 69 2.23 -10.39 0.98
N LYS A 70 2.28 -9.60 2.05
CA LYS A 70 1.26 -8.60 2.32
C LYS A 70 1.67 -7.26 1.72
N ALA A 71 0.92 -6.81 0.72
CA ALA A 71 1.05 -5.50 0.10
C ALA A 71 -0.06 -4.54 0.57
N TYR A 72 0.24 -3.25 0.51
CA TYR A 72 -0.63 -2.15 0.88
C TYR A 72 -0.68 -1.16 -0.28
N VAL A 73 -1.84 -0.64 -0.60
CA VAL A 73 -1.98 0.47 -1.55
C VAL A 73 -2.14 1.75 -0.75
N PHE A 74 -1.28 2.72 -1.04
CA PHE A 74 -1.38 4.08 -0.54
C PHE A 74 -1.78 4.98 -1.69
N TRP A 75 -2.96 5.59 -1.59
CA TRP A 75 -3.50 6.46 -2.63
C TRP A 75 -2.91 7.86 -2.52
N ASP A 76 -2.65 8.50 -3.66
CA ASP A 76 -2.08 9.85 -3.71
C ASP A 76 -3.09 10.88 -3.18
N SER A 77 -4.40 10.66 -3.34
CA SER A 77 -5.44 11.52 -2.78
C SER A 77 -5.44 11.58 -1.25
N GLU A 78 -4.98 10.52 -0.57
CA GLU A 78 -4.87 10.48 0.91
C GLU A 78 -3.68 11.31 1.43
N GLN A 79 -2.73 11.71 0.57
CA GLN A 79 -1.59 12.53 0.97
C GLN A 79 -1.90 14.04 1.00
N GLN A 80 -3.08 14.46 0.53
CA GLN A 80 -3.48 15.88 0.49
C GLN A 80 -4.31 16.34 1.70
N GLN A 81 -4.36 15.57 2.79
CA GLN A 81 -4.98 15.97 4.07
C GLN A 81 -3.93 16.36 5.11
#